data_AF-A0A6M4MA65-F1
#
_entry.id   AF-A0A6M4MA65-F1
#
_cell.length_a   1.000
_cell.length_b   1.000
_cell.length_c   1.000
_cell.angle_alpha   90.00
_cell.angle_beta   90.00
_cell.angle_gamma   90.00
#
_symmetry.space_group_name_H-M   'P 1'
#
loop_
_entity.id
_entity.type
_entity.pdbx_description
1 polymer ?
#
loop_
_entity_poly.entity_id
_entity_poly.type
_entity_poly.pdbx_seq_one_letter_code
_entity_poly.pdbx_strand_id
1 'polypeptide(L)'
;MEEKVQKIIKYLNTVKTRCTYGVVAEILGVNSRSVGMYLGKRRPEVSWIVNAKTGDPTDYEESEKHPELYRTERIIKSAEVLRRNIGV
;
A
#
# COMPACT_ATOMS: atom_id res chain seq x y z
N MET A 1 0.96 -14.48 6.89
CA MET A 1 0.42 -13.56 5.87
C MET A 1 0.03 -12.23 6.51
N GLU A 2 -0.92 -12.27 7.46
CA GLU A 2 -1.41 -11.08 8.17
C GLU A 2 -0.30 -10.21 8.77
N GLU A 3 0.69 -10.83 9.41
CA GLU A 3 1.83 -10.09 10.01
C GLU A 3 2.62 -9.26 8.98
N LYS A 4 2.82 -9.78 7.76
CA LYS A 4 3.49 -9.06 6.67
C LYS A 4 2.64 -7.88 6.20
N VAL A 5 1.33 -8.08 6.06
CA VAL A 5 0.40 -7.01 5.68
C VAL A 5 0.43 -5.88 6.71
N GLN A 6 0.39 -6.21 8.00
CA GLN A 6 0.46 -5.21 9.07
C GLN A 6 1.79 -4.46 9.07
N LYS A 7 2.93 -5.14 8.82
CA LYS A 7 4.23 -4.47 8.67
C LYS A 7 4.23 -3.47 7.49
N ILE A 8 3.69 -3.86 6.35
CA ILE A 8 3.57 -2.97 5.17
C ILE A 8 2.70 -1.75 5.51
N ILE A 9 1.49 -1.97 6.04
CA ILE A 9 0.56 -0.89 6.39
C ILE A 9 1.21 0.07 7.40
N LYS A 10 1.79 -0.47 8.48
CA LYS A 10 2.45 0.33 9.52
C LYS A 10 3.59 1.19 8.94
N TYR A 11 4.41 0.60 8.08
CA TYR A 11 5.50 1.33 7.45
C TYR A 11 4.98 2.46 6.56
N LEU A 12 4.05 2.18 5.64
CA LEU A 12 3.51 3.19 4.71
C LEU A 12 2.82 4.34 5.43
N ASN A 13 2.11 4.07 6.53
CA ASN A 13 1.52 5.12 7.37
C ASN A 13 2.58 5.97 8.09
N THR A 14 3.67 5.33 8.53
CA THR A 14 4.77 6.02 9.22
C THR A 14 5.52 6.96 8.27
N VAL A 15 5.84 6.48 7.06
CA VAL A 15 6.58 7.26 6.06
C VAL A 15 5.68 8.07 5.12
N LYS A 16 4.36 7.95 5.26
CA LYS A 16 3.33 8.68 4.50
C LYS A 16 3.60 8.67 3.00
N THR A 17 3.85 7.47 2.49
CA THR A 17 4.28 7.25 1.10
C THR A 17 3.39 6.21 0.44
N ARG A 18 2.92 6.50 -0.77
CA ARG A 18 2.12 5.57 -1.58
C ARG A 18 2.96 4.40 -2.07
N CYS A 19 2.34 3.24 -2.23
CA CYS A 19 2.96 2.02 -2.74
C CYS A 19 2.02 1.33 -3.73
N THR A 20 2.56 0.75 -4.80
CA THR A 20 1.70 0.09 -5.79
C THR A 20 1.19 -1.28 -5.32
N TYR A 21 -0.02 -1.67 -5.73
CA TYR A 21 -0.53 -3.04 -5.50
C TYR A 21 0.43 -4.12 -5.99
N GLY A 22 1.16 -3.88 -7.10
CA GLY A 22 2.16 -4.81 -7.63
C GLY A 22 3.28 -5.13 -6.64
N VAL A 23 3.84 -4.09 -6.04
CA VAL A 23 4.91 -4.23 -5.04
C VAL A 23 4.42 -4.98 -3.81
N VAL A 24 3.22 -4.63 -3.30
CA VAL A 24 2.64 -5.31 -2.15
C VAL A 24 2.39 -6.79 -2.46
N ALA A 25 1.87 -7.10 -3.64
CA ALA A 25 1.62 -8.46 -4.09
C ALA A 25 2.90 -9.30 -4.12
N GLU A 26 4.00 -8.71 -4.60
CA GLU A 26 5.30 -9.40 -4.68
C GLU A 26 5.87 -9.74 -3.30
N ILE A 27 5.68 -8.89 -2.29
CA ILE A 27 6.11 -9.17 -0.92
C ILE A 27 5.24 -10.25 -0.26
N LEU A 28 3.95 -10.21 -0.56
CA LEU A 28 2.99 -11.18 -0.05
C LEU A 28 3.07 -12.53 -0.79
N GLY A 29 3.66 -12.58 -1.99
CA GLY A 29 3.73 -13.78 -2.82
C GLY A 29 2.39 -14.14 -3.47
N VAL A 30 1.58 -13.13 -3.81
CA VAL A 30 0.21 -13.30 -4.35
C VAL A 30 0.02 -12.50 -5.65
N ASN A 31 -1.13 -12.68 -6.32
CA ASN A 31 -1.50 -11.83 -7.45
C ASN A 31 -1.92 -10.43 -6.98
N SER A 32 -1.59 -9.38 -7.74
CA SER A 32 -1.94 -7.99 -7.41
C SER A 32 -3.44 -7.74 -7.25
N ARG A 33 -4.29 -8.46 -7.98
CA ARG A 33 -5.75 -8.36 -7.84
C ARG A 33 -6.25 -8.93 -6.50
N SER A 34 -5.51 -9.85 -5.91
CA SER A 34 -5.86 -10.49 -4.63
C SER A 34 -5.44 -9.65 -3.43
N VAL A 35 -4.55 -8.65 -3.59
CA VAL A 35 -4.05 -7.83 -2.48
C VAL A 35 -5.18 -7.19 -1.67
N GLY A 36 -6.22 -6.68 -2.33
CA GLY A 36 -7.37 -6.06 -1.66
C GLY A 36 -8.04 -6.97 -0.63
N MET A 37 -8.09 -8.28 -0.89
CA MET A 37 -8.67 -9.26 0.05
C MET A 37 -7.89 -9.36 1.36
N TYR A 38 -6.59 -9.05 1.35
CA TYR A 38 -5.72 -9.11 2.52
C TYR A 38 -5.63 -7.79 3.29
N LEU A 39 -5.97 -6.65 2.67
CA LEU A 39 -5.95 -5.33 3.34
C LEU A 39 -7.11 -5.13 4.32
N GLY A 40 -8.17 -5.93 4.18
CA GLY A 40 -9.39 -5.84 4.96
C GLY A 40 -10.26 -4.66 4.55
N LYS A 41 -10.98 -4.07 5.51
CA LYS A 41 -11.87 -2.92 5.27
C LYS A 41 -11.10 -1.70 4.77
N ARG A 42 -11.68 -0.99 3.81
CA ARG A 42 -11.19 0.31 3.34
C ARG A 42 -11.20 1.31 4.50
N ARG A 43 -10.09 2.04 4.63
CA ARG A 43 -9.82 3.04 5.67
C ARG A 43 -8.57 3.83 5.30
N PRO A 44 -8.36 5.03 5.88
CA PRO A 44 -7.20 5.87 5.59
C PRO A 44 -5.87 5.10 5.62
N GLU A 45 -5.67 4.20 6.57
CA GLU A 45 -4.40 3.50 6.77
C GLU A 45 -4.03 2.54 5.64
N VAL A 46 -5.01 2.06 4.85
CA VAL A 46 -4.76 1.16 3.72
C VAL A 46 -4.83 1.87 2.37
N SER A 47 -5.30 3.13 2.34
CA SER A 47 -5.39 3.95 1.13
C SER A 47 -4.02 4.28 0.49
N TRP A 48 -2.93 4.04 1.21
CA TRP A 48 -1.56 4.15 0.68
C TRP A 48 -1.25 3.15 -0.44
N ILE A 49 -2.00 2.05 -0.54
CA ILE A 49 -1.82 1.06 -1.59
C ILE A 49 -2.64 1.49 -2.81
N VAL A 50 -1.94 1.82 -3.90
CA VAL A 50 -2.52 2.49 -5.06
C VAL A 50 -2.30 1.72 -6.36
N ASN A 51 -3.13 2.03 -7.35
CA ASN A 51 -2.96 1.56 -8.71
C ASN A 51 -1.72 2.20 -9.34
N ALA A 52 -0.90 1.41 -10.03
CA ALA A 52 0.35 1.89 -10.62
C ALA A 52 0.16 2.91 -11.75
N LYS A 53 -1.00 2.89 -12.43
CA LYS A 53 -1.34 3.80 -13.54
C LYS A 53 -1.91 5.12 -13.05
N THR A 54 -2.86 5.08 -12.12
CA THR A 54 -3.54 6.30 -11.63
C THR A 54 -2.82 6.96 -10.46
N GLY A 55 -2.11 6.18 -9.63
CA GLY A 55 -1.55 6.68 -8.38
C GLY A 55 -2.59 6.83 -7.26
N ASP A 56 -3.79 6.26 -7.46
CA ASP A 56 -4.92 6.31 -6.54
C ASP A 56 -5.29 4.92 -6.01
N PRO A 57 -5.81 4.84 -4.77
CA PRO A 57 -6.39 3.61 -4.24
C PRO A 57 -7.70 3.28 -4.98
N THR A 58 -7.93 1.99 -5.22
CA THR A 58 -9.07 1.52 -6.04
C THR A 58 -10.33 1.39 -5.20
N ASP A 59 -11.43 2.03 -5.64
CA ASP A 59 -12.76 2.01 -5.00
C ASP A 59 -12.81 2.66 -3.60
N TYR A 60 -12.01 3.70 -3.36
CA TYR A 60 -12.03 4.45 -2.09
C TYR A 60 -12.81 5.75 -2.24
N GLU A 61 -13.69 6.02 -1.28
CA GLU A 61 -14.30 7.34 -1.10
C GLU A 61 -13.26 8.35 -0.56
N GLU A 62 -13.54 9.65 -0.69
CA GLU A 62 -12.63 10.69 -0.19
C GLU A 62 -12.43 10.60 1.34
N SER A 63 -13.46 10.24 2.08
CA SER A 63 -13.41 10.01 3.53
C SER A 63 -12.57 8.79 3.94
N GLU A 64 -12.37 7.84 3.02
CA GLU A 64 -11.58 6.63 3.24
C GLU A 64 -10.11 6.82 2.84
N LYS A 65 -9.77 7.94 2.20
CA LYS A 65 -8.40 8.29 1.82
C LYS A 65 -7.68 8.97 2.98
N HIS A 66 -6.39 8.67 3.12
CA HIS A 66 -5.56 9.38 4.09
C HIS A 66 -5.46 10.87 3.70
N PRO A 67 -5.60 11.83 4.63
CA PRO A 67 -5.54 13.25 4.31
C PRO A 67 -4.19 13.68 3.69
N GLU A 68 -3.13 12.94 4.01
CA GLU A 68 -1.79 13.17 3.46
C GLU A 68 -1.45 12.29 2.24
N LEU A 69 -2.43 11.58 1.67
CA LEU A 69 -2.21 10.63 0.56
C LEU A 69 -1.47 11.24 -0.63
N TYR A 70 -1.79 12.50 -0.96
CA TYR A 70 -1.24 13.24 -2.09
C TYR A 70 -0.17 14.26 -1.68
N ARG A 71 0.22 14.30 -0.40
CA ARG A 71 1.24 15.25 0.09
C ARG A 71 2.60 15.02 -0.56
N THR A 72 2.90 13.79 -0.96
CA THR A 72 4.15 13.40 -1.62
C THR A 72 3.87 12.78 -2.99
N GLU A 73 4.63 13.15 -4.02
CA GLU A 73 4.49 12.59 -5.38
C GLU A 73 5.15 11.22 -5.54
N ARG A 74 6.09 10.89 -4.65
CA ARG A 74 6.84 9.64 -4.72
C ARG A 74 5.93 8.44 -4.44
N ILE A 75 6.01 7.44 -5.32
CA ILE A 75 5.34 6.14 -5.16
C ILE A 75 6.38 5.03 -5.13
N ILE A 76 6.29 4.13 -4.16
CA ILE A 76 7.13 2.93 -4.09
C ILE A 76 6.68 1.94 -5.19
N LYS A 77 7.55 1.74 -6.17
CA LYS A 77 7.35 0.85 -7.33
C LYS A 77 8.33 -0.34 -7.37
N SER A 78 9.23 -0.44 -6.39
CA SER A 78 10.19 -1.55 -6.25
C SER A 78 9.94 -2.33 -4.96
N ALA A 79 9.81 -3.65 -5.08
CA ALA A 79 9.65 -4.53 -3.93
C ALA A 79 10.92 -4.64 -3.10
N GLU A 80 12.10 -4.55 -3.71
CA GLU A 80 13.38 -4.55 -2.99
C GLU A 80 13.47 -3.37 -2.00
N VAL A 81 13.05 -2.18 -2.43
CA VAL A 81 13.01 -0.99 -1.55
C VAL A 81 12.09 -1.23 -0.36
N LEU A 82 10.89 -1.77 -0.60
CA LEU A 82 9.95 -2.01 0.48
C LEU A 82 10.41 -3.13 1.42
N ARG A 83 10.97 -4.24 0.90
CA ARG A 83 11.56 -5.34 1.68
C ARG A 83 12.65 -4.84 2.62
N ARG A 84 13.62 -4.07 2.10
CA ARG A 84 14.69 -3.44 2.88
C ARG A 84 14.15 -2.60 4.04
N ASN A 85 13.08 -1.86 3.82
CA ASN A 85 12.54 -0.93 4.81
C ASN A 85 11.66 -1.59 5.88
N ILE A 86 11.04 -2.73 5.59
CA ILE A 86 10.21 -3.47 6.56
C ILE A 86 10.90 -4.70 7.16
N GLY A 87 12.13 -5.00 6.74
CA GLY A 87 12.97 -6.08 7.26
C GLY A 87 12.44 -7.48 6.95
N VAL A 88 12.01 -7.71 5.70
CA VAL A 88 11.51 -9.02 5.21
C VAL A 88 12.17 -9.47 3.92
#